data_AF-A0A674KE62-F1
#
_entry.id   AF-A0A674KE62-F1
#
_cell.length_a   1.000
_cell.length_b   1.000
_cell.length_c   1.000
_cell.angle_alpha   90.00
_cell.angle_beta   90.00
_cell.angle_gamma   90.00
#
_symmetry.space_group_name_H-M   'P 1'
#
loop_
_entity.id
_entity.type
_entity.pdbx_description
1 polymer ?
#
loop_
_entity_poly.entity_id
_entity_poly.type
_entity_poly.pdbx_seq_one_letter_code
_entity_poly.pdbx_strand_id
1 'polypeptide(L)'
;VMSRVPYGADNPNNSEKPSYFVLKIRDTDRQSDPRELIVPGHERTQDITGLKEGTKYDIELYGLISGRRSQPINAVATTEADTRVY
;
A
#
# COMPACT_ATOMS: atom_id res chain seq x y z
N VAL A 1 5.32 -29.38 4.19
CA VAL A 1 5.81 -28.93 2.87
C VAL A 1 4.89 -27.82 2.40
N MET A 2 5.32 -26.56 2.51
CA MET A 2 4.49 -25.42 2.08
C MET A 2 4.67 -25.22 0.58
N SER A 3 3.61 -25.47 -0.20
CA SER A 3 3.58 -25.30 -1.64
C SER A 3 3.51 -23.81 -1.98
N ARG A 4 4.56 -23.32 -2.64
CA ARG A 4 4.57 -22.02 -3.31
C ARG A 4 3.54 -22.08 -4.44
N VAL A 5 2.53 -21.21 -4.41
CA VAL A 5 1.65 -21.00 -5.56
C VAL A 5 2.39 -20.03 -6.50
N PRO A 6 2.83 -20.46 -7.69
CA PRO A 6 3.49 -19.56 -8.63
C PRO A 6 2.41 -18.68 -9.29
N TYR A 7 2.45 -17.38 -9.03
CA TYR A 7 1.73 -16.43 -9.86
C TYR A 7 2.40 -16.37 -11.24
N GLY A 8 1.81 -17.06 -12.22
CA GLY A 8 1.92 -16.71 -13.64
C GLY A 8 2.99 -17.43 -14.46
N ALA A 9 2.90 -18.76 -14.63
CA ALA A 9 3.68 -19.46 -15.66
C ALA A 9 2.84 -20.09 -16.79
N ASP A 10 1.53 -20.23 -16.63
CA ASP A 10 0.71 -21.10 -17.48
C ASP A 10 -0.65 -20.49 -17.91
N ASN A 11 -0.90 -19.20 -17.62
CA ASN A 11 -1.98 -18.45 -18.25
C ASN A 11 -1.43 -17.34 -19.17
N PRO A 12 -1.44 -17.53 -20.50
CA PRO A 12 -0.92 -16.54 -21.45
C PRO A 12 -1.72 -15.23 -21.51
N ASN A 13 -2.88 -15.15 -20.84
CA ASN A 13 -3.78 -13.99 -20.89
C ASN A 13 -3.72 -13.07 -19.64
N ASN A 14 -2.78 -13.26 -18.71
CA ASN A 14 -2.71 -12.43 -17.49
C ASN A 14 -1.33 -11.83 -17.18
N SER A 15 -0.64 -11.35 -18.22
CA SER A 15 0.69 -10.73 -18.11
C SER A 15 0.65 -9.23 -17.76
N GLU A 16 -0.50 -8.70 -17.34
CA GLU A 16 -0.65 -7.25 -17.17
C GLU A 16 -0.11 -6.80 -15.81
N LYS A 17 1.12 -6.29 -15.82
CA LYS A 17 1.68 -5.55 -14.69
C LYS A 17 0.84 -4.28 -14.47
N PRO A 18 0.59 -3.88 -13.20
CA PRO A 18 -0.09 -2.63 -12.93
C PRO A 18 0.70 -1.46 -13.50
N SER A 19 0.02 -0.52 -14.14
CA SER A 19 0.62 0.73 -14.63
C SER A 19 0.98 1.64 -13.46
N TYR A 20 0.18 1.61 -12.40
CA TYR A 20 0.40 2.30 -11.14
C TYR A 20 -0.28 1.56 -10.00
N PHE A 21 0.19 1.81 -8.79
CA PHE A 21 -0.49 1.44 -7.56
C PHE A 21 -1.17 2.66 -6.95
N VAL A 22 -2.20 2.41 -6.18
CA VAL A 22 -2.78 3.39 -5.27
C VAL A 22 -2.53 2.90 -3.86
N LEU A 23 -1.91 3.77 -3.06
CA LEU A 23 -1.68 3.58 -1.65
C LEU A 23 -2.62 4.52 -0.88
N LYS A 24 -3.53 3.95 -0.11
CA LYS A 24 -4.47 4.66 0.74
C LYS A 24 -4.07 4.49 2.20
N ILE A 25 -3.94 5.60 2.93
CA ILE A 25 -3.47 5.63 4.31
C ILE A 25 -4.46 6.41 5.15
N ARG A 26 -4.89 5.83 6.27
CA ARG A 26 -5.85 6.48 7.18
C ARG A 26 -5.47 6.21 8.63
N ASP A 27 -5.50 7.25 9.45
CA ASP A 27 -5.43 7.13 10.91
C ASP A 27 -6.53 6.16 11.38
N THR A 28 -6.19 5.18 12.22
CA THR A 28 -7.13 4.17 12.70
C THR A 28 -8.28 4.75 13.51
N ASP A 29 -8.05 5.88 14.19
CA ASP A 29 -9.07 6.60 14.95
C ASP A 29 -9.94 7.46 14.03
N ARG A 30 -9.64 7.47 12.72
CA ARG A 30 -10.38 8.16 11.66
C ARG A 30 -10.56 9.66 11.91
N GLN A 31 -9.63 10.26 12.65
CA GLN A 31 -9.62 11.69 12.98
C GLN A 31 -9.25 12.58 11.80
N SER A 32 -8.75 12.00 10.71
CA SER A 32 -8.39 12.70 9.48
C SER A 32 -8.91 11.94 8.26
N ASP A 33 -9.09 12.68 7.17
CA ASP A 33 -9.42 12.10 5.87
C ASP A 33 -8.28 11.19 5.39
N PRO A 34 -8.61 10.08 4.71
CA PRO A 34 -7.61 9.21 4.14
C PRO A 34 -6.78 9.95 3.08
N ARG A 35 -5.48 9.72 3.10
CA ARG A 35 -4.55 10.18 2.05
C ARG A 35 -4.43 9.11 0.99
N GLU A 36 -4.46 9.51 -0.28
CA GLU A 36 -4.21 8.62 -1.42
C GLU A 36 -2.97 9.07 -2.19
N LEU A 37 -2.12 8.12 -2.53
CA LEU A 37 -0.86 8.32 -3.25
C LEU A 37 -0.84 7.40 -4.48
N ILE A 38 -0.44 7.95 -5.61
CA ILE A 38 -0.24 7.18 -6.85
C ILE A 38 1.25 6.85 -6.95
N VAL A 39 1.56 5.56 -6.96
CA VAL A 39 2.94 5.05 -7.02
C VAL A 39 3.15 4.39 -8.40
N PRO A 40 4.19 4.75 -9.16
CA PRO A 40 4.49 4.12 -10.44
C PRO A 40 4.56 2.58 -10.35
N GLY A 41 4.03 1.87 -11.34
CA GLY A 41 3.91 0.40 -11.31
C GLY A 41 5.25 -0.36 -11.24
N HIS A 42 6.35 0.31 -11.57
CA HIS A 42 7.71 -0.23 -11.48
C HIS A 42 8.36 0.00 -10.10
N GLU A 43 7.85 0.92 -9.29
CA GLU A 43 8.34 1.18 -7.94
C GLU A 43 7.85 0.11 -6.96
N ARG A 44 8.65 -0.10 -5.92
CA ARG A 44 8.39 -1.09 -4.85
C ARG A 44 8.48 -0.47 -3.46
N THR A 45 8.87 0.79 -3.36
CA THR A 45 9.05 1.53 -2.11
C THR A 45 8.61 2.96 -2.34
N GLN A 46 7.87 3.52 -1.38
CA GLN A 46 7.40 4.90 -1.38
C GLN A 46 7.55 5.47 0.02
N ASP A 47 8.28 6.57 0.14
CA ASP A 47 8.37 7.31 1.41
C ASP A 47 7.12 8.18 1.58
N ILE A 48 6.51 8.11 2.77
CA ILE A 48 5.32 8.90 3.12
C ILE A 48 5.71 9.84 4.26
N THR A 49 5.59 11.14 3.99
CA THR A 49 5.94 12.20 4.96
C THR A 49 4.69 12.93 5.46
N GLY A 50 4.85 13.68 6.56
CA GLY A 50 3.77 14.48 7.15
C GLY A 50 2.67 13.63 7.80
N LEU A 51 3.01 12.42 8.26
CA LEU A 51 2.14 11.64 9.14
C LEU A 51 2.29 12.15 10.57
N LYS A 52 1.23 12.02 11.39
CA LYS A 52 1.29 12.35 12.82
C LYS A 52 2.19 11.34 13.50
N GLU A 53 3.00 11.80 14.45
CA GLU A 53 3.86 10.95 15.27
C GLU A 53 3.02 10.10 16.25
N GLY A 54 3.54 8.94 16.66
CA GLY A 54 2.90 8.03 17.61
C GLY A 54 1.52 7.54 17.19
N THR A 55 1.18 7.63 15.90
CA THR A 55 -0.18 7.43 15.39
C THR A 55 -0.23 6.14 14.58
N LYS A 56 -1.28 5.35 14.81
CA LYS A 56 -1.52 4.10 14.10
C LYS A 56 -2.32 4.35 12.83
N TYR A 57 -1.93 3.68 11.75
CA TYR A 57 -2.52 3.84 10.42
C TYR A 57 -2.95 2.50 9.83
N ASP A 58 -4.16 2.48 9.27
CA ASP A 58 -4.60 1.48 8.30
C ASP A 58 -4.06 1.85 6.92
N ILE A 59 -3.47 0.88 6.24
CA ILE A 59 -2.86 1.03 4.92
C ILE A 59 -3.52 0.04 3.96
N GLU A 60 -4.06 0.53 2.85
CA GLU A 60 -4.60 -0.26 1.75
C GLU A 60 -3.78 0.00 0.48
N LEU A 61 -3.30 -1.05 -0.18
CA LEU A 61 -2.52 -0.98 -1.43
C LEU A 61 -3.21 -1.81 -2.51
N TYR A 62 -3.43 -1.23 -3.69
CA TYR A 62 -3.92 -1.97 -4.85
C TYR A 62 -3.30 -1.48 -6.16
N GLY A 63 -3.19 -2.37 -7.14
CA GLY A 63 -2.73 -2.04 -8.48
C GLY A 63 -3.88 -1.62 -9.38
N LEU A 64 -3.60 -0.73 -10.34
CA LEU A 64 -4.48 -0.40 -11.46
C LEU A 64 -3.90 -0.98 -12.76
N ILE A 65 -4.66 -1.91 -13.32
CA ILE A 65 -4.32 -2.73 -14.48
C ILE A 65 -5.39 -2.48 -15.53
N SER A 66 -5.06 -1.79 -16.62
CA SER A 66 -6.01 -1.49 -17.71
C SER A 66 -7.33 -0.88 -17.20
N GLY A 67 -7.24 0.05 -16.23
CA GLY A 67 -8.38 0.71 -15.60
C GLY A 67 -9.13 -0.12 -14.54
N ARG A 68 -8.70 -1.35 -14.26
CA ARG A 68 -9.27 -2.23 -13.23
C ARG A 68 -8.40 -2.29 -11.99
N ARG A 69 -9.06 -2.34 -10.83
CA ARG A 69 -8.40 -2.47 -9.53
C ARG A 69 -8.12 -3.94 -9.20
N SER A 70 -6.90 -4.25 -8.77
CA SER A 70 -6.56 -5.56 -8.20
C SER A 70 -7.26 -5.81 -6.86
N GLN A 71 -7.21 -7.04 -6.34
CA GLN A 71 -7.52 -7.23 -4.91
C GLN A 71 -6.55 -6.40 -4.06
N PRO A 72 -7.03 -5.73 -3.01
CA PRO A 72 -6.18 -4.93 -2.16
C PRO A 72 -5.36 -5.81 -1.21
N ILE A 73 -4.20 -5.30 -0.83
CA ILE A 73 -3.41 -5.78 0.30
C ILE A 73 -3.57 -4.76 1.42
N ASN A 74 -3.86 -5.22 2.62
CA ASN A 74 -4.03 -4.37 3.79
C ASN A 74 -2.87 -4.58 4.78
N ALA A 75 -2.44 -3.50 5.42
CA ALA A 75 -1.44 -3.50 6.45
C ALA A 75 -1.78 -2.47 7.53
N VAL A 76 -1.10 -2.57 8.66
CA VAL A 76 -1.23 -1.65 9.78
C VAL A 76 0.16 -1.28 10.26
N ALA A 77 0.42 0.00 10.45
CA ALA A 77 1.70 0.50 10.93
C ALA A 77 1.51 1.66 11.92
N THR A 78 2.46 1.84 12.83
CA THR A 78 2.48 2.95 13.78
C THR A 78 3.73 3.78 13.52
N THR A 79 3.57 5.10 13.39
CA THR A 79 4.70 6.02 13.31
C THR A 79 5.39 6.13 14.66
N GLU A 80 6.69 6.41 14.66
CA GLU A 80 7.42 6.69 15.89
C GLU A 80 6.83 7.91 16.60
N ALA A 81 6.86 7.90 17.94
CA ALA A 81 6.43 9.04 18.75
C ALA A 81 7.52 10.12 18.77
N ASP A 82 7.13 11.41 18.90
CA ASP A 82 8.08 12.50 19.15
C ASP A 82 8.85 12.19 20.44
N THR A 83 10.07 11.71 20.31
CA THR A 83 10.94 11.47 21.45
C THR A 83 11.83 12.69 21.64
N ARG A 84 11.21 13.86 21.84
CA ARG A 84 11.92 15.02 22.37
C ARG A 84 12.17 14.82 23.86
N VAL A 85 13.38 14.41 24.19
CA VAL A 85 13.90 14.45 25.56
C VAL A 85 14.34 15.88 25.83
N TYR A 86 13.70 16.54 26.81
CA TYR A 86 14.05 17.88 27.30
C TYR A 86 15.24 17.85 28.25
#